data_AF-A0A751J344-F1
#
_entry.id   AF-A0A751J344-F1
#
_cell.length_a   1.000
_cell.length_b   1.000
_cell.length_c   1.000
_cell.angle_alpha   90.00
_cell.angle_beta   90.00
_cell.angle_gamma   90.00
#
_symmetry.space_group_name_H-M   'P 1'
#
loop_
_entity.id
_entity.type
_entity.pdbx_description
1 polymer ?
#
loop_
_entity_poly.entity_id
_entity_poly.type
_entity_poly.pdbx_seq_one_letter_code
_entity_poly.pdbx_strand_id
1 'polypeptide(L)'
;MTEWIFNLKTKLTVLVMMLCSLCVTKVYAVEPSLNECIITSGQNINFKNINITNDNYTPGPGTVVSTITQKFTYSCNISSLISGKPPLLLLNQPYFRDFTKKLDSMGLGFQVSVTDAPVLTWDDIKGISQGGNEPKVEFGQPLPPGLTTRTATVKMEFLYLTAYKESSAVYTFSGINNVMNVVPVNYAQRNNGFVLSGFNVRILRNGLGKVDIVPLQVNFGHIYTTYEPSQTRQANFTVIARQVLRPAMGQEFTIPLAITFGKGALTQDTGQTLNLVSLDGPNKGQPNGLRLSIKDDKGKEITFDKQEVLGDITITETVTGNVSKVYTAVITPTPGGSVKTGKFSAAIPVTVTYN
;
A
#
# COMPACT_ATOMS: atom_id res chain seq x y z
N MET A 1 10.48 51.73 5.65
CA MET A 1 10.31 50.37 6.22
C MET A 1 8.84 50.06 6.55
N THR A 2 7.87 50.73 5.91
CA THR A 2 6.46 50.71 6.36
C THR A 2 5.49 50.12 5.33
N GLU A 3 5.88 50.07 4.06
CA GLU A 3 5.03 49.50 2.99
C GLU A 3 5.18 47.98 2.80
N TRP A 4 6.27 47.39 3.30
CA TRP A 4 6.53 45.95 3.16
C TRP A 4 5.74 45.11 4.17
N ILE A 5 5.44 45.66 5.36
CA ILE A 5 4.70 44.97 6.44
C ILE A 5 3.19 44.93 6.14
N PHE A 6 2.66 45.93 5.42
CA PHE A 6 1.24 45.96 5.05
C PHE A 6 0.88 44.91 3.99
N ASN A 7 1.78 44.62 3.05
CA ASN A 7 1.53 43.68 1.95
C ASN A 7 1.54 42.20 2.41
N LEU A 8 2.27 41.87 3.48
CA LEU A 8 2.31 40.52 4.03
C LEU A 8 1.03 40.15 4.80
N LYS A 9 0.42 41.10 5.52
CA LYS A 9 -0.81 40.85 6.28
C LYS A 9 -2.01 40.60 5.38
N THR A 10 -2.18 41.37 4.30
CA THR A 10 -3.31 41.20 3.36
C THR A 10 -3.22 39.91 2.55
N LYS A 11 -2.01 39.46 2.20
CA LYS A 11 -1.81 38.18 1.48
C LYS A 11 -2.09 36.96 2.35
N LEU A 12 -1.82 37.03 3.66
CA LEU A 12 -2.09 35.94 4.59
C LEU A 12 -3.60 35.78 4.87
N THR A 13 -4.36 36.88 4.98
CA THR A 13 -5.82 36.81 5.15
C THR A 13 -6.55 36.30 3.91
N VAL A 14 -6.06 36.62 2.71
CA VAL A 14 -6.61 36.09 1.46
C VAL A 14 -6.32 34.60 1.31
N LEU A 15 -5.13 34.13 1.70
CA LEU A 15 -4.78 32.70 1.69
C LEU A 15 -5.62 31.90 2.70
N VAL A 16 -5.89 32.45 3.90
CA VAL A 16 -6.74 31.81 4.92
C VAL A 16 -8.21 31.77 4.49
N MET A 17 -8.73 32.80 3.80
CA MET A 17 -10.08 32.74 3.21
C MET A 17 -10.18 31.77 2.02
N MET A 18 -9.10 31.61 1.23
CA MET A 18 -9.02 30.58 0.17
C MET A 18 -8.89 29.16 0.72
N LEU A 19 -8.33 28.98 1.92
CA LEU A 19 -8.22 27.70 2.60
C LEU A 19 -9.52 27.31 3.33
N CYS A 20 -10.30 28.28 3.84
CA CYS A 20 -11.62 28.03 4.44
C CYS A 20 -12.71 27.67 3.42
N SER A 21 -12.53 27.95 2.12
CA SER A 21 -13.46 27.54 1.05
C SER A 21 -13.21 26.12 0.52
N LEU A 22 -12.17 25.42 0.98
CA LEU A 22 -11.82 24.06 0.57
C LEU A 22 -12.41 22.96 1.48
N CYS A 23 -13.22 23.32 2.48
CA CYS A 23 -13.90 22.36 3.37
C CYS A 23 -15.40 22.17 3.08
N VAL A 24 -15.89 22.58 1.91
CA VAL A 24 -17.18 22.11 1.40
C VAL A 24 -16.94 20.88 0.54
N THR A 25 -17.26 19.71 1.09
CA THR A 25 -17.60 18.54 0.28
C THR A 25 -18.59 19.01 -0.79
N LYS A 26 -18.18 19.07 -2.05
CA LYS A 26 -19.05 19.50 -3.14
C LYS A 26 -20.19 18.48 -3.27
N VAL A 27 -21.34 18.80 -2.68
CA VAL A 27 -22.62 18.19 -3.03
C VAL A 27 -23.12 19.00 -4.22
N TYR A 28 -22.94 18.47 -5.42
CA TYR A 28 -23.57 19.04 -6.60
C TYR A 28 -25.05 18.68 -6.54
N ALA A 29 -25.91 19.60 -6.09
CA ALA A 29 -27.35 19.48 -6.25
C ALA A 29 -27.69 19.73 -7.72
N VAL A 30 -27.44 18.74 -8.56
CA VAL A 30 -28.01 18.66 -9.91
C VAL A 30 -29.43 18.15 -9.76
N GLU A 31 -30.38 18.65 -10.54
CA GLU A 31 -31.71 18.04 -10.63
C GLU A 31 -31.74 17.06 -11.82
N PRO A 32 -32.36 15.88 -11.69
CA PRO A 32 -32.45 14.93 -12.80
C PRO A 32 -33.35 15.48 -13.91
N SER A 33 -32.93 15.31 -15.16
CA SER A 33 -33.79 15.56 -16.31
C SER A 33 -34.89 14.49 -16.43
N LEU A 34 -35.81 14.66 -17.39
CA LEU A 34 -36.91 13.72 -17.57
C LEU A 34 -36.37 12.33 -17.99
N ASN A 35 -36.85 11.28 -17.33
CA ASN A 35 -36.43 9.89 -17.47
C ASN A 35 -34.97 9.66 -17.05
N GLU A 36 -34.52 10.36 -16.01
CA GLU A 36 -33.17 10.26 -15.47
C GLU A 36 -33.20 9.96 -13.97
N CYS A 37 -32.13 9.33 -13.49
CA CYS A 37 -31.83 9.20 -12.08
C CYS A 37 -30.39 9.68 -11.84
N ILE A 38 -30.17 10.33 -10.70
CA ILE A 38 -28.85 10.79 -10.25
C ILE A 38 -28.65 10.40 -8.79
N ILE A 39 -27.39 10.17 -8.40
CA ILE A 39 -27.04 10.01 -6.99
C ILE A 39 -26.81 11.41 -6.42
N THR A 40 -27.57 11.76 -5.38
CA THR A 40 -27.55 13.09 -4.76
C THR A 40 -26.71 13.12 -3.48
N SER A 41 -26.48 11.97 -2.85
CA SER A 41 -25.53 11.85 -1.74
C SER A 41 -25.01 10.42 -1.58
N GLY A 42 -23.84 10.26 -0.93
CA GLY A 42 -23.22 8.95 -0.72
C GLY A 42 -22.54 8.35 -1.96
N GLN A 43 -22.25 9.17 -2.98
CA GLN A 43 -21.65 8.73 -4.24
C GLN A 43 -20.18 8.30 -4.13
N ASN A 44 -19.44 8.80 -3.14
CA ASN A 44 -18.01 8.53 -3.01
C ASN A 44 -17.78 7.22 -2.25
N ILE A 45 -17.33 6.20 -2.97
CA ILE A 45 -16.95 4.90 -2.43
C ILE A 45 -15.44 4.90 -2.22
N ASN A 46 -15.03 4.71 -0.96
CA ASN A 46 -13.61 4.64 -0.61
C ASN A 46 -13.22 3.20 -0.27
N PHE A 47 -12.51 2.53 -1.18
CA PHE A 47 -11.95 1.21 -0.90
C PHE A 47 -10.75 1.32 0.03
N LYS A 48 -10.71 0.47 1.06
CA LYS A 48 -9.48 0.25 1.82
C LYS A 48 -8.51 -0.54 0.95
N ASN A 49 -7.21 -0.27 1.09
CA ASN A 49 -6.18 -1.09 0.49
C ASN A 49 -6.34 -2.54 0.96
N ILE A 50 -6.22 -3.48 0.02
CA ILE A 50 -6.27 -4.92 0.30
C ILE A 50 -4.83 -5.38 0.44
N ASN A 51 -4.41 -5.70 1.66
CA ASN A 51 -3.08 -6.24 1.95
C ASN A 51 -3.22 -7.67 2.48
N ILE A 52 -2.70 -8.64 1.74
CA ILE A 52 -2.76 -10.07 2.09
C ILE A 52 -1.33 -10.62 2.16
N THR A 53 -0.97 -11.12 3.34
CA THR A 53 0.27 -11.88 3.59
C THR A 53 -0.08 -13.34 3.82
N ASN A 54 0.57 -14.24 3.06
CA ASN A 54 -0.01 -15.55 2.72
C ASN A 54 0.28 -16.69 3.71
N ASP A 55 0.95 -16.44 4.83
CA ASP A 55 1.51 -17.56 5.61
C ASP A 55 0.49 -18.25 6.52
N ASN A 56 -0.54 -17.53 6.96
CA ASN A 56 -1.60 -18.07 7.84
C ASN A 56 -3.01 -17.78 7.32
N TYR A 57 -3.16 -17.10 6.18
CA TYR A 57 -4.44 -16.72 5.61
C TYR A 57 -4.69 -17.51 4.33
N THR A 58 -5.28 -18.69 4.48
CA THR A 58 -5.72 -19.57 3.38
C THR A 58 -7.24 -19.64 3.31
N PRO A 59 -7.93 -18.52 3.02
CA PRO A 59 -9.38 -18.56 2.87
C PRO A 59 -9.78 -19.54 1.75
N GLY A 60 -10.97 -20.11 1.88
CA GLY A 60 -11.55 -20.93 0.80
C GLY A 60 -11.96 -20.06 -0.39
N PRO A 61 -12.10 -20.64 -1.60
CA PRO A 61 -12.74 -19.98 -2.72
C PRO A 61 -14.10 -19.38 -2.31
N GLY A 62 -14.40 -18.16 -2.77
CA GLY A 62 -15.60 -17.40 -2.42
C GLY A 62 -15.54 -16.63 -1.10
N THR A 63 -14.45 -16.73 -0.32
CA THR A 63 -14.36 -16.01 0.98
C THR A 63 -14.23 -14.51 0.75
N VAL A 64 -14.97 -13.71 1.51
CA VAL A 64 -14.89 -12.25 1.47
C VAL A 64 -13.60 -11.78 2.15
N VAL A 65 -12.74 -11.07 1.40
CA VAL A 65 -11.47 -10.51 1.91
C VAL A 65 -11.57 -9.03 2.27
N SER A 66 -12.56 -8.34 1.71
CA SER A 66 -12.83 -6.93 2.00
C SER A 66 -14.27 -6.61 1.63
N THR A 67 -14.92 -5.81 2.47
CA THR A 67 -16.32 -5.37 2.29
C THR A 67 -16.41 -3.87 2.45
N ILE A 68 -17.19 -3.24 1.59
CA ILE A 68 -17.71 -1.89 1.83
C ILE A 68 -19.21 -1.87 1.68
N THR A 69 -19.82 -1.13 2.59
CA THR A 69 -21.24 -0.83 2.58
C THR A 69 -21.38 0.69 2.51
N GLN A 70 -22.08 1.18 1.49
CA GLN A 70 -22.31 2.59 1.25
C GLN A 70 -23.80 2.85 1.18
N LYS A 71 -24.32 3.65 2.13
CA LYS A 71 -25.66 4.21 2.03
C LYS A 71 -25.63 5.41 1.08
N PHE A 72 -26.59 5.49 0.17
CA PHE A 72 -26.68 6.57 -0.80
C PHE A 72 -28.11 7.04 -0.95
N THR A 73 -28.26 8.30 -1.38
CA THR A 73 -29.54 8.89 -1.76
C THR A 73 -29.52 9.13 -3.26
N TYR A 74 -30.63 8.81 -3.92
CA TYR A 74 -30.80 9.03 -5.35
C TYR A 74 -32.13 9.71 -5.63
N SER A 75 -32.15 10.53 -6.67
CA SER A 75 -33.34 11.24 -7.15
C SER A 75 -33.59 10.88 -8.60
N CYS A 76 -34.83 10.56 -8.92
CA CYS A 76 -35.27 10.21 -10.26
C CYS A 76 -36.43 11.09 -10.68
N ASN A 77 -36.44 11.55 -11.93
CA ASN A 77 -37.56 12.29 -12.50
C ASN A 77 -38.11 11.50 -13.68
N ILE A 78 -39.34 10.98 -13.57
CA ILE A 78 -39.86 9.95 -14.46
C ILE A 78 -41.13 10.44 -15.17
N SER A 79 -41.21 10.25 -16.49
CA SER A 79 -42.44 10.49 -17.24
C SER A 79 -43.48 9.40 -16.99
N SER A 80 -44.76 9.73 -17.16
CA SER A 80 -45.85 8.76 -17.02
C SER A 80 -45.80 7.59 -18.00
N LEU A 81 -45.01 7.68 -19.09
CA LEU A 81 -44.87 6.62 -20.09
C LEU A 81 -43.98 5.45 -19.64
N ILE A 82 -43.03 5.70 -18.74
CA ILE A 82 -42.08 4.69 -18.25
C ILE A 82 -42.16 4.50 -16.72
N SER A 83 -43.15 5.11 -16.08
CA SER A 83 -43.42 4.91 -14.65
C SER A 83 -43.84 3.47 -14.37
N GLY A 84 -43.75 3.06 -13.10
CA GLY A 84 -44.10 1.70 -12.67
C GLY A 84 -42.99 0.66 -12.85
N LYS A 85 -41.78 1.06 -13.29
CA LYS A 85 -40.59 0.20 -13.32
C LYS A 85 -39.69 0.46 -12.11
N PRO A 86 -39.07 -0.58 -11.51
CA PRO A 86 -38.01 -0.39 -10.53
C PRO A 86 -36.80 0.32 -11.14
N PRO A 87 -36.02 1.08 -10.35
CA PRO A 87 -34.72 1.55 -10.78
C PRO A 87 -33.74 0.38 -10.97
N LEU A 88 -32.73 0.62 -11.79
CA LEU A 88 -31.65 -0.31 -12.09
C LEU A 88 -30.34 0.23 -11.49
N LEU A 89 -29.59 -0.63 -10.82
CA LEU A 89 -28.16 -0.42 -10.58
C LEU A 89 -27.38 -1.04 -11.73
N LEU A 90 -26.54 -0.25 -12.38
CA LEU A 90 -25.83 -0.63 -13.59
C LEU A 90 -24.32 -0.40 -13.41
N LEU A 91 -23.53 -1.43 -13.67
CA LEU A 91 -22.07 -1.41 -13.55
C LEU A 91 -21.46 -0.96 -14.88
N ASN A 92 -20.71 0.14 -14.89
CA ASN A 92 -20.17 0.74 -16.12
C ASN A 92 -19.30 -0.25 -16.90
N GLN A 93 -19.72 -0.57 -18.13
CA GLN A 93 -19.07 -1.64 -18.90
C GLN A 93 -17.59 -1.42 -19.21
N PRO A 94 -17.16 -0.25 -19.76
CA PRO A 94 -15.74 0.00 -20.00
C PRO A 94 -14.86 -0.21 -18.77
N TYR A 95 -15.29 0.32 -17.61
CA TYR A 95 -14.54 0.18 -16.38
C TYR A 95 -14.50 -1.27 -15.89
N PHE A 96 -15.67 -1.92 -15.75
CA PHE A 96 -15.76 -3.26 -15.19
C PHE A 96 -15.12 -4.33 -16.08
N ARG A 97 -14.99 -4.11 -17.39
CA ARG A 97 -14.22 -4.99 -18.28
C ARG A 97 -12.76 -5.09 -17.91
N ASP A 98 -12.10 -3.97 -17.65
CA ASP A 98 -10.67 -3.96 -17.35
C ASP A 98 -10.44 -4.31 -15.86
N PHE A 99 -11.33 -3.85 -14.99
CA PHE A 99 -11.36 -4.19 -13.56
C PHE A 99 -11.47 -5.70 -13.33
N THR A 100 -12.42 -6.37 -13.98
CA THR A 100 -12.64 -7.82 -13.82
C THR A 100 -11.44 -8.62 -14.32
N LYS A 101 -10.90 -8.30 -15.50
CA LYS A 101 -9.67 -8.93 -16.02
C LYS A 101 -8.51 -8.82 -15.03
N LYS A 102 -8.33 -7.63 -14.45
CA LYS A 102 -7.23 -7.42 -13.52
C LYS A 102 -7.45 -8.17 -12.21
N LEU A 103 -8.63 -8.13 -11.60
CA LEU A 103 -8.93 -8.90 -10.40
C LEU A 103 -8.76 -10.41 -10.63
N ASP A 104 -9.26 -10.93 -11.75
CA ASP A 104 -9.14 -12.35 -12.10
C ASP A 104 -7.67 -12.78 -12.21
N SER A 105 -6.84 -11.95 -12.87
CA SER A 105 -5.38 -12.19 -12.98
C SER A 105 -4.65 -12.20 -11.63
N MET A 106 -5.27 -11.65 -10.58
CA MET A 106 -4.76 -11.63 -9.21
C MET A 106 -5.41 -12.71 -8.33
N GLY A 107 -6.31 -13.54 -8.89
CA GLY A 107 -7.07 -14.55 -8.15
C GLY A 107 -8.16 -13.99 -7.25
N LEU A 108 -8.60 -12.77 -7.51
CA LEU A 108 -9.69 -12.09 -6.82
C LEU A 108 -10.97 -12.11 -7.66
N GLY A 109 -12.09 -12.06 -6.95
CA GLY A 109 -13.41 -11.79 -7.50
C GLY A 109 -14.05 -10.57 -6.85
N PHE A 110 -15.23 -10.24 -7.33
CA PHE A 110 -16.02 -9.11 -6.85
C PHE A 110 -17.51 -9.45 -6.92
N GLN A 111 -18.28 -9.01 -5.94
CA GLN A 111 -19.73 -9.08 -5.99
C GLN A 111 -20.36 -7.79 -5.47
N VAL A 112 -21.55 -7.49 -5.97
CA VAL A 112 -22.31 -6.29 -5.62
C VAL A 112 -23.71 -6.68 -5.22
N SER A 113 -24.19 -6.13 -4.11
CA SER A 113 -25.61 -6.19 -3.75
C SER A 113 -26.13 -4.81 -3.41
N VAL A 114 -27.42 -4.60 -3.65
CA VAL A 114 -28.13 -3.36 -3.32
C VAL A 114 -29.43 -3.72 -2.62
N THR A 115 -29.93 -2.82 -1.77
CA THR A 115 -31.16 -3.03 -0.99
C THR A 115 -32.30 -3.59 -1.84
N ASP A 116 -32.90 -4.68 -1.35
CA ASP A 116 -34.03 -5.38 -1.96
C ASP A 116 -33.77 -5.88 -3.40
N ALA A 117 -32.54 -6.30 -3.70
CA ALA A 117 -32.16 -6.86 -4.99
C ALA A 117 -31.38 -8.19 -4.85
N PRO A 118 -31.44 -9.06 -5.87
CA PRO A 118 -30.49 -10.16 -6.01
C PRO A 118 -29.03 -9.67 -6.01
N VAL A 119 -28.11 -10.52 -5.53
CA VAL A 119 -26.68 -10.23 -5.58
C VAL A 119 -26.19 -10.40 -7.02
N LEU A 120 -25.48 -9.41 -7.55
CA LEU A 120 -24.65 -9.57 -8.74
C LEU A 120 -23.38 -10.32 -8.33
N THR A 121 -23.34 -11.60 -8.65
CA THR A 121 -22.22 -12.49 -8.33
C THR A 121 -21.01 -12.22 -9.20
N TRP A 122 -19.88 -12.83 -8.86
CA TRP A 122 -18.69 -12.71 -9.68
C TRP A 122 -18.90 -13.21 -11.11
N ASP A 123 -19.64 -14.29 -11.31
CA ASP A 123 -19.89 -14.84 -12.65
C ASP A 123 -20.75 -13.89 -13.49
N ASP A 124 -21.74 -13.23 -12.87
CA ASP A 124 -22.57 -12.19 -13.52
C ASP A 124 -21.71 -11.01 -13.99
N ILE A 125 -20.73 -10.61 -13.18
CA ILE A 125 -19.88 -9.44 -13.44
C ILE A 125 -18.75 -9.78 -14.41
N LYS A 126 -18.11 -10.94 -14.26
CA LYS A 126 -16.93 -11.35 -15.05
C LYS A 126 -17.26 -11.58 -16.52
N GLY A 127 -18.49 -11.99 -16.86
CA GLY A 127 -18.92 -12.21 -18.25
C GLY A 127 -18.69 -10.99 -19.17
N ILE A 128 -18.65 -9.78 -18.60
CA ILE A 128 -18.35 -8.54 -19.33
C ILE A 128 -16.96 -8.53 -19.97
N SER A 129 -15.98 -9.21 -19.37
CA SER A 129 -14.61 -9.32 -19.88
C SER A 129 -14.52 -10.14 -21.18
N GLN A 130 -15.54 -10.95 -21.45
CA GLN A 130 -15.66 -11.86 -22.59
C GLN A 130 -16.61 -11.33 -23.68
N GLY A 131 -17.00 -10.04 -23.61
CA GLY A 131 -17.94 -9.43 -24.54
C GLY A 131 -19.42 -9.56 -24.14
N GLY A 132 -19.70 -9.96 -22.89
CA GLY A 132 -21.05 -9.99 -22.35
C GLY A 132 -21.68 -8.61 -22.18
N ASN A 133 -22.98 -8.62 -21.88
CA ASN A 133 -23.77 -7.42 -21.61
C ASN A 133 -23.33 -6.72 -20.31
N GLU A 134 -23.69 -5.44 -20.18
CA GLU A 134 -23.46 -4.66 -18.98
C GLU A 134 -24.22 -5.24 -17.77
N PRO A 135 -23.53 -5.61 -16.67
CA PRO A 135 -24.17 -6.16 -15.49
C PRO A 135 -25.11 -5.14 -14.86
N LYS A 136 -26.31 -5.59 -14.52
CA LYS A 136 -27.35 -4.75 -13.96
C LYS A 136 -28.30 -5.54 -13.08
N VAL A 137 -28.90 -4.86 -12.12
CA VAL A 137 -29.93 -5.44 -11.26
C VAL A 137 -31.02 -4.40 -10.96
N GLU A 138 -32.28 -4.83 -11.02
CA GLU A 138 -33.42 -4.04 -10.55
C GLU A 138 -33.47 -4.05 -9.02
N PHE A 139 -33.78 -2.92 -8.41
CA PHE A 139 -33.79 -2.81 -6.94
C PHE A 139 -34.89 -1.89 -6.42
N GLY A 140 -35.32 -2.13 -5.19
CA GLY A 140 -36.33 -1.30 -4.52
C GLY A 140 -37.69 -1.28 -5.22
N GLN A 141 -38.50 -0.27 -4.88
CA GLN A 141 -39.87 -0.16 -5.37
C GLN A 141 -39.95 0.45 -6.78
N PRO A 142 -41.03 0.21 -7.53
CA PRO A 142 -41.34 0.93 -8.77
C PRO A 142 -41.29 2.45 -8.61
N LEU A 143 -40.80 3.16 -9.63
CA LEU A 143 -40.74 4.62 -9.65
C LEU A 143 -42.09 5.22 -10.10
N PRO A 144 -42.70 6.14 -9.33
CA PRO A 144 -43.90 6.85 -9.76
C PRO A 144 -43.55 7.95 -10.78
N PRO A 145 -44.53 8.51 -11.50
CA PRO A 145 -44.31 9.68 -12.34
C PRO A 145 -43.90 10.90 -11.50
N GLY A 146 -43.07 11.77 -12.07
CA GLY A 146 -42.53 12.97 -11.42
C GLY A 146 -41.22 12.74 -10.67
N LEU A 147 -40.82 13.74 -9.88
CA LEU A 147 -39.60 13.71 -9.09
C LEU A 147 -39.79 12.88 -7.83
N THR A 148 -38.91 11.89 -7.63
CA THR A 148 -38.89 11.02 -6.45
C THR A 148 -37.48 10.90 -5.91
N THR A 149 -37.33 11.02 -4.59
CA THR A 149 -36.05 10.85 -3.90
C THR A 149 -36.13 9.68 -2.93
N ARG A 150 -35.14 8.79 -2.97
CA ARG A 150 -35.09 7.57 -2.15
C ARG A 150 -33.68 7.31 -1.65
N THR A 151 -33.58 6.45 -0.63
CA THR A 151 -32.31 5.97 -0.10
C THR A 151 -32.19 4.48 -0.29
N ALA A 152 -30.98 4.02 -0.60
CA ALA A 152 -30.65 2.61 -0.65
C ALA A 152 -29.23 2.40 -0.11
N THR A 153 -28.85 1.14 0.06
CA THR A 153 -27.53 0.72 0.50
C THR A 153 -26.95 -0.21 -0.54
N VAL A 154 -25.75 0.11 -1.03
CA VAL A 154 -24.95 -0.79 -1.86
C VAL A 154 -23.87 -1.43 -1.01
N LYS A 155 -23.68 -2.73 -1.17
CA LYS A 155 -22.62 -3.52 -0.54
C LYS A 155 -21.75 -4.12 -1.65
N MET A 156 -20.45 -3.97 -1.51
CA MET A 156 -19.44 -4.45 -2.45
C MET A 156 -18.45 -5.32 -1.69
N GLU A 157 -18.17 -6.50 -2.22
CA GLU A 157 -17.31 -7.48 -1.57
C GLU A 157 -16.25 -8.00 -2.55
N PHE A 158 -14.99 -7.93 -2.13
CA PHE A 158 -13.90 -8.61 -2.82
C PHE A 158 -13.85 -10.05 -2.33
N LEU A 159 -13.75 -10.97 -3.27
CA LEU A 159 -13.77 -12.40 -3.03
C LEU A 159 -12.38 -12.98 -3.27
N TYR A 160 -11.99 -13.91 -2.44
CA TYR A 160 -10.87 -14.79 -2.67
C TYR A 160 -11.30 -15.94 -3.57
N LEU A 161 -10.64 -16.17 -4.72
CA LEU A 161 -11.03 -17.28 -5.60
C LEU A 161 -10.05 -18.44 -5.51
N THR A 162 -8.81 -18.29 -5.96
CA THR A 162 -7.89 -19.45 -5.99
C THR A 162 -6.41 -19.11 -6.11
N ALA A 163 -6.03 -17.99 -6.74
CA ALA A 163 -4.63 -17.81 -7.20
C ALA A 163 -3.62 -17.41 -6.11
N TYR A 164 -4.08 -16.97 -4.94
CA TYR A 164 -3.21 -16.49 -3.87
C TYR A 164 -2.27 -17.55 -3.30
N LYS A 165 -2.72 -18.80 -3.12
CA LYS A 165 -1.91 -19.86 -2.49
C LYS A 165 -0.57 -20.07 -3.19
N GLU A 166 -0.44 -19.67 -4.46
CA GLU A 166 0.77 -19.89 -5.25
C GLU A 166 1.45 -18.62 -5.78
N SER A 167 0.84 -17.43 -5.68
CA SER A 167 1.28 -16.27 -6.45
C SER A 167 1.22 -14.92 -5.73
N SER A 168 2.28 -14.11 -5.88
CA SER A 168 2.31 -12.70 -5.45
C SER A 168 1.84 -11.77 -6.57
N ALA A 169 1.12 -10.70 -6.24
CA ALA A 169 0.72 -9.66 -7.19
C ALA A 169 0.51 -8.31 -6.50
N VAL A 170 0.85 -7.23 -7.19
CA VAL A 170 0.62 -5.86 -6.72
C VAL A 170 0.01 -5.06 -7.85
N TYR A 171 -1.05 -4.31 -7.54
CA TYR A 171 -1.68 -3.41 -8.49
C TYR A 171 -2.34 -2.24 -7.81
N THR A 172 -2.29 -1.08 -8.47
CA THR A 172 -2.96 0.15 -8.04
C THR A 172 -4.12 0.42 -8.98
N PHE A 173 -5.34 0.40 -8.44
CA PHE A 173 -6.53 0.85 -9.16
C PHE A 173 -6.63 2.37 -9.02
N SER A 174 -6.66 3.08 -10.14
CA SER A 174 -6.89 4.53 -10.15
C SER A 174 -8.33 4.86 -9.80
N GLY A 175 -8.53 6.00 -9.14
CA GLY A 175 -9.87 6.52 -8.87
C GLY A 175 -10.56 6.95 -10.17
N ILE A 176 -11.87 6.74 -10.23
CA ILE A 176 -12.67 6.99 -11.44
C ILE A 176 -14.12 7.33 -11.08
N ASN A 177 -14.72 8.22 -11.87
CA ASN A 177 -16.11 8.65 -11.70
C ASN A 177 -17.07 7.74 -12.49
N ASN A 178 -18.33 7.71 -12.08
CA ASN A 178 -19.43 7.02 -12.77
C ASN A 178 -19.19 5.50 -12.96
N VAL A 179 -18.54 4.83 -12.00
CA VAL A 179 -18.27 3.38 -12.06
C VAL A 179 -19.54 2.54 -12.00
N MET A 180 -20.54 3.02 -11.25
CA MET A 180 -21.86 2.41 -11.15
C MET A 180 -22.89 3.54 -11.19
N ASN A 181 -24.04 3.29 -11.80
CA ASN A 181 -25.07 4.31 -12.01
C ASN A 181 -26.43 3.75 -11.60
N VAL A 182 -27.25 4.61 -11.01
CA VAL A 182 -28.68 4.32 -10.85
C VAL A 182 -29.39 4.90 -12.05
N VAL A 183 -30.13 4.07 -12.78
CA VAL A 183 -30.87 4.50 -13.98
C VAL A 183 -32.30 3.98 -13.94
N PRO A 184 -33.29 4.71 -14.49
CA PRO A 184 -34.66 4.22 -14.53
C PRO A 184 -34.89 3.20 -15.66
N VAL A 185 -34.06 3.25 -16.70
CA VAL A 185 -34.05 2.33 -17.85
C VAL A 185 -32.64 2.20 -18.41
N ASN A 186 -32.35 1.12 -19.14
CA ASN A 186 -31.00 0.79 -19.62
C ASN A 186 -30.30 1.89 -20.45
N TYR A 187 -31.07 2.68 -21.20
CA TYR A 187 -30.57 3.69 -22.14
C TYR A 187 -30.69 5.12 -21.59
N ALA A 188 -31.02 5.28 -20.31
CA ALA A 188 -31.07 6.59 -19.69
C ALA A 188 -29.67 7.21 -19.61
N GLN A 189 -29.62 8.54 -19.54
CA GLN A 189 -28.36 9.25 -19.31
C GLN A 189 -27.76 8.84 -17.97
N ARG A 190 -26.43 8.73 -17.95
CA ARG A 190 -25.63 8.28 -16.81
C ARG A 190 -24.90 9.47 -16.21
N ASN A 191 -25.65 10.27 -15.47
CA ASN A 191 -25.09 11.45 -14.81
C ASN A 191 -24.97 11.18 -13.31
N ASN A 192 -23.88 11.68 -12.71
CA ASN A 192 -23.65 11.65 -11.26
C ASN A 192 -23.82 10.24 -10.65
N GLY A 193 -23.11 9.27 -11.21
CA GLY A 193 -22.97 7.94 -10.64
C GLY A 193 -21.97 7.90 -9.48
N PHE A 194 -21.72 6.69 -9.01
CA PHE A 194 -20.74 6.45 -7.96
C PHE A 194 -19.33 6.83 -8.41
N VAL A 195 -18.60 7.45 -7.51
CA VAL A 195 -17.19 7.80 -7.66
C VAL A 195 -16.37 6.85 -6.82
N LEU A 196 -15.37 6.23 -7.43
CA LEU A 196 -14.48 5.32 -6.76
C LEU A 196 -13.15 5.99 -6.45
N SER A 197 -12.70 5.91 -5.19
CA SER A 197 -11.34 6.29 -4.83
C SER A 197 -10.33 5.29 -5.38
N GLY A 198 -9.13 5.77 -5.67
CA GLY A 198 -8.02 4.86 -5.94
C GLY A 198 -7.73 3.98 -4.70
N PHE A 199 -7.29 2.75 -4.94
CA PHE A 199 -6.90 1.82 -3.88
C PHE A 199 -5.83 0.85 -4.39
N ASN A 200 -5.09 0.26 -3.46
CA ASN A 200 -4.03 -0.70 -3.77
C ASN A 200 -4.45 -2.11 -3.37
N VAL A 201 -4.07 -3.06 -4.20
CA VAL A 201 -4.13 -4.49 -3.87
C VAL A 201 -2.70 -5.01 -3.84
N ARG A 202 -2.28 -5.51 -2.68
CA ARG A 202 -0.97 -6.05 -2.41
C ARG A 202 -1.08 -7.46 -1.84
N ILE A 203 -0.57 -8.41 -2.61
CA ILE A 203 -0.58 -9.83 -2.32
C ILE A 203 0.88 -10.27 -2.30
N LEU A 204 1.44 -10.43 -1.10
CA LEU A 204 2.83 -10.84 -0.96
C LEU A 204 2.94 -12.14 -0.18
N ARG A 205 3.48 -13.15 -0.83
CA ARG A 205 3.86 -14.40 -0.18
C ARG A 205 5.16 -14.22 0.60
N ASN A 206 5.30 -14.86 1.77
CA ASN A 206 6.61 -14.92 2.40
C ASN A 206 7.57 -15.76 1.56
N GLY A 207 8.85 -15.41 1.64
CA GLY A 207 9.89 -16.02 0.80
C GLY A 207 9.85 -15.56 -0.66
N LEU A 208 9.02 -14.59 -1.05
CA LEU A 208 9.07 -13.97 -2.38
C LEU A 208 10.49 -13.48 -2.73
N GLY A 209 11.18 -12.97 -1.72
CA GLY A 209 12.58 -12.59 -1.78
C GLY A 209 13.36 -13.16 -0.60
N LYS A 210 14.69 -13.14 -0.75
CA LYS A 210 15.68 -13.54 0.24
C LYS A 210 16.73 -12.45 0.38
N VAL A 211 17.25 -12.30 1.59
CA VAL A 211 18.39 -11.45 1.89
C VAL A 211 19.63 -12.31 2.03
N ASP A 212 20.69 -11.95 1.32
CA ASP A 212 22.04 -12.52 1.44
C ASP A 212 23.02 -11.40 1.86
N ILE A 213 23.97 -11.74 2.73
CA ILE A 213 25.02 -10.81 3.19
C ILE A 213 26.38 -11.39 2.80
N VAL A 214 27.20 -10.60 2.09
CA VAL A 214 28.48 -11.07 1.53
C VAL A 214 29.62 -10.08 1.82
N PRO A 215 30.67 -10.47 2.58
CA PRO A 215 30.77 -11.71 3.34
C PRO A 215 29.82 -11.68 4.57
N LEU A 216 29.36 -12.87 5.00
CA LEU A 216 28.50 -12.99 6.20
C LEU A 216 29.27 -12.66 7.49
N GLN A 217 30.58 -12.91 7.50
CA GLN A 217 31.47 -12.61 8.62
C GLN A 217 32.54 -11.62 8.16
N VAL A 218 32.69 -10.56 8.93
CA VAL A 218 33.73 -9.54 8.74
C VAL A 218 34.81 -9.74 9.80
N ASN A 219 36.06 -9.89 9.37
CA ASN A 219 37.21 -10.05 10.27
C ASN A 219 38.03 -8.75 10.30
N PHE A 220 38.13 -8.15 11.48
CA PHE A 220 38.91 -6.93 11.71
C PHE A 220 40.36 -7.20 12.14
N GLY A 221 40.74 -8.47 12.26
CA GLY A 221 42.07 -8.89 12.69
C GLY A 221 42.37 -8.50 14.14
N HIS A 222 43.65 -8.23 14.41
CA HIS A 222 44.12 -7.80 15.72
C HIS A 222 44.13 -6.27 15.82
N ILE A 223 43.62 -5.76 16.95
CA ILE A 223 43.65 -4.35 17.32
C ILE A 223 44.51 -4.24 18.57
N TYR A 224 45.57 -3.43 18.49
CA TYR A 224 46.46 -3.20 19.63
C TYR A 224 45.80 -2.31 20.66
N THR A 225 46.08 -2.53 21.94
CA THR A 225 45.54 -1.71 23.03
C THR A 225 46.03 -0.25 23.00
N THR A 226 47.10 0.02 22.26
CA THR A 226 47.66 1.35 21.99
C THR A 226 46.98 2.07 20.81
N TYR A 227 45.79 1.62 20.40
CA TYR A 227 45.04 2.25 19.32
C TYR A 227 44.56 3.64 19.72
N GLU A 228 45.00 4.65 18.98
CA GLU A 228 44.56 6.02 19.18
C GLU A 228 43.15 6.24 18.63
N PRO A 229 42.34 7.16 19.20
CA PRO A 229 40.96 7.41 18.76
C PRO A 229 40.80 7.76 17.28
N SER A 230 41.84 8.32 16.64
CA SER A 230 41.86 8.64 15.21
C SER A 230 42.08 7.43 14.30
N GLN A 231 42.54 6.31 14.86
CA GLN A 231 42.78 5.08 14.11
C GLN A 231 41.50 4.27 13.97
N THR A 232 41.22 3.84 12.73
CA THR A 232 40.02 3.07 12.43
C THR A 232 40.38 1.77 11.72
N ARG A 233 39.57 0.74 11.95
CA ARG A 233 39.58 -0.51 11.17
C ARG A 233 38.28 -0.61 10.41
N GLN A 234 38.36 -0.92 9.13
CA GLN A 234 37.21 -0.91 8.23
C GLN A 234 37.19 -2.18 7.40
N ALA A 235 35.99 -2.66 7.11
CA ALA A 235 35.79 -3.74 6.18
C ALA A 235 34.41 -3.65 5.55
N ASN A 236 34.36 -4.01 4.27
CA ASN A 236 33.15 -3.89 3.47
C ASN A 236 32.35 -5.20 3.50
N PHE A 237 31.03 -5.04 3.45
CA PHE A 237 30.09 -6.12 3.21
C PHE A 237 28.94 -5.61 2.34
N THR A 238 28.31 -6.51 1.62
CA THR A 238 27.20 -6.20 0.71
C THR A 238 25.94 -6.86 1.24
N VAL A 239 24.85 -6.10 1.32
CA VAL A 239 23.52 -6.65 1.55
C VAL A 239 22.83 -6.75 0.21
N ILE A 240 22.37 -7.95 -0.14
CA ILE A 240 21.70 -8.26 -1.40
C ILE A 240 20.30 -8.76 -1.06
N ALA A 241 19.26 -8.05 -1.48
CA ALA A 241 17.90 -8.54 -1.48
C ALA A 241 17.54 -8.98 -2.89
N ARG A 242 17.16 -10.25 -3.06
CA ARG A 242 16.84 -10.82 -4.37
C ARG A 242 15.52 -11.58 -4.37
N GLN A 243 14.89 -11.58 -5.52
CA GLN A 243 13.73 -12.39 -5.81
C GLN A 243 14.12 -13.87 -5.80
N VAL A 244 13.25 -14.72 -5.24
CA VAL A 244 13.44 -16.17 -5.21
C VAL A 244 12.23 -16.91 -5.79
N LEU A 245 11.04 -16.31 -5.72
CA LEU A 245 9.81 -16.89 -6.27
C LEU A 245 9.26 -16.02 -7.40
N ARG A 246 8.56 -16.67 -8.33
CA ARG A 246 7.82 -16.00 -9.40
C ARG A 246 6.58 -15.29 -8.84
N PRO A 247 6.16 -14.17 -9.44
CA PRO A 247 4.83 -13.61 -9.20
C PRO A 247 3.76 -14.46 -9.90
N ALA A 248 2.49 -14.03 -9.81
CA ALA A 248 1.44 -14.63 -10.64
C ALA A 248 1.74 -14.48 -12.13
N MET A 249 1.23 -15.40 -12.94
CA MET A 249 1.37 -15.34 -14.39
C MET A 249 0.86 -14.00 -14.94
N GLY A 250 1.65 -13.37 -15.81
CA GLY A 250 1.38 -12.06 -16.39
C GLY A 250 1.49 -10.89 -15.39
N GLN A 251 1.99 -11.12 -14.18
CA GLN A 251 2.23 -10.05 -13.21
C GLN A 251 3.71 -9.68 -13.18
N GLU A 252 3.95 -8.37 -13.18
CA GLU A 252 5.23 -7.76 -12.90
C GLU A 252 4.96 -6.53 -12.06
N PHE A 253 5.78 -6.34 -11.03
CA PHE A 253 5.62 -5.19 -10.14
C PHE A 253 6.94 -4.84 -9.45
N THR A 254 7.09 -3.56 -9.14
CA THR A 254 8.24 -3.02 -8.40
C THR A 254 7.81 -2.64 -6.99
N ILE A 255 8.62 -3.02 -6.00
CA ILE A 255 8.36 -2.74 -4.59
C ILE A 255 9.56 -2.04 -3.97
N PRO A 256 9.36 -0.92 -3.27
CA PRO A 256 10.42 -0.30 -2.50
C PRO A 256 10.80 -1.20 -1.31
N LEU A 257 12.10 -1.45 -1.16
CA LEU A 257 12.66 -2.15 -0.02
C LEU A 257 13.29 -1.18 0.96
N ALA A 258 13.08 -1.48 2.23
CA ALA A 258 13.77 -0.83 3.32
C ALA A 258 14.64 -1.81 4.08
N ILE A 259 15.66 -1.30 4.75
CA ILE A 259 16.64 -2.06 5.51
C ILE A 259 16.79 -1.46 6.89
N THR A 260 16.86 -2.33 7.90
CA THR A 260 17.14 -1.97 9.28
C THR A 260 18.31 -2.80 9.79
N PHE A 261 19.32 -2.13 10.32
CA PHE A 261 20.41 -2.76 11.06
C PHE A 261 20.07 -2.72 12.54
N GLY A 262 19.77 -3.87 13.14
CA GLY A 262 19.47 -3.92 14.56
C GLY A 262 20.73 -3.90 15.41
N LYS A 263 20.61 -3.64 16.72
CA LYS A 263 21.75 -3.65 17.64
C LYS A 263 22.17 -5.03 18.15
N GLY A 264 21.33 -6.05 17.95
CA GLY A 264 21.56 -7.39 18.52
C GLY A 264 21.63 -7.36 20.05
N ALA A 265 22.63 -8.02 20.63
CA ALA A 265 22.86 -8.04 22.08
C ALA A 265 23.74 -6.88 22.59
N LEU A 266 24.16 -5.96 21.72
CA LEU A 266 25.04 -4.86 22.09
C LEU A 266 24.27 -3.66 22.64
N THR A 267 24.96 -2.86 23.46
CA THR A 267 24.42 -1.58 23.94
C THR A 267 24.79 -0.46 22.99
N GLN A 268 23.84 0.46 22.80
CA GLN A 268 24.08 1.70 22.07
C GLN A 268 24.94 2.62 22.92
N ASP A 269 25.96 3.19 22.28
CA ASP A 269 26.69 4.34 22.79
C ASP A 269 26.03 5.63 22.28
N THR A 270 25.76 5.66 20.97
CA THR A 270 24.87 6.61 20.32
C THR A 270 23.85 5.84 19.46
N GLY A 271 22.96 6.55 18.77
CA GLY A 271 22.12 5.91 17.75
C GLY A 271 22.91 5.26 16.60
N GLN A 272 24.17 5.66 16.37
CA GLN A 272 25.02 5.24 15.24
C GLN A 272 26.22 4.36 15.65
N THR A 273 26.44 4.18 16.95
CA THR A 273 27.58 3.45 17.50
C THR A 273 27.14 2.43 18.55
N LEU A 274 27.70 1.22 18.48
CA LEU A 274 27.47 0.15 19.46
C LEU A 274 28.77 -0.14 20.22
N ASN A 275 28.67 -0.31 21.54
CA ASN A 275 29.82 -0.70 22.36
C ASN A 275 30.14 -2.18 22.16
N LEU A 276 31.41 -2.49 21.93
CA LEU A 276 31.89 -3.86 21.89
C LEU A 276 32.29 -4.33 23.28
N VAL A 277 32.11 -5.62 23.52
CA VAL A 277 32.39 -6.28 24.80
C VAL A 277 33.46 -7.35 24.63
N SER A 278 34.26 -7.55 25.67
CA SER A 278 35.21 -8.66 25.73
C SER A 278 34.45 -9.98 25.92
N LEU A 279 34.80 -11.00 25.14
CA LEU A 279 34.18 -12.34 25.21
C LEU A 279 34.93 -13.29 26.14
N ASP A 280 36.17 -12.95 26.47
CA ASP A 280 37.07 -13.77 27.27
C ASP A 280 37.97 -12.92 28.18
N GLY A 281 38.80 -13.61 28.95
CA GLY A 281 39.75 -12.99 29.87
C GLY A 281 39.12 -12.35 31.10
N PRO A 282 39.91 -11.57 31.86
CA PRO A 282 39.46 -10.95 33.12
C PRO A 282 38.38 -9.87 32.92
N ASN A 283 38.17 -9.40 31.69
CA ASN A 283 37.19 -8.37 31.35
C ASN A 283 35.93 -8.95 30.68
N LYS A 284 35.72 -10.27 30.71
CA LYS A 284 34.58 -10.91 30.03
C LYS A 284 33.24 -10.25 30.38
N GLY A 285 32.46 -9.92 29.36
CA GLY A 285 31.16 -9.25 29.48
C GLY A 285 31.22 -7.73 29.69
N GLN A 286 32.41 -7.16 29.90
CA GLN A 286 32.59 -5.72 30.08
C GLN A 286 32.90 -5.04 28.74
N PRO A 287 32.57 -3.73 28.58
CA PRO A 287 33.02 -2.95 27.44
C PRO A 287 34.54 -3.01 27.29
N ASN A 288 34.99 -3.29 26.07
CA ASN A 288 36.41 -3.48 25.75
C ASN A 288 37.12 -2.21 25.27
N GLY A 289 36.41 -1.07 25.26
CA GLY A 289 36.95 0.21 24.79
C GLY A 289 36.89 0.41 23.27
N LEU A 290 36.23 -0.48 22.52
CA LEU A 290 35.99 -0.34 21.08
C LEU A 290 34.50 -0.13 20.79
N ARG A 291 34.21 0.52 19.67
CA ARG A 291 32.85 0.80 19.17
C ARG A 291 32.74 0.34 17.72
N LEU A 292 31.54 -0.11 17.35
CA LEU A 292 31.17 -0.46 15.99
C LEU A 292 30.20 0.57 15.43
N SER A 293 30.46 1.07 14.23
CA SER A 293 29.49 1.79 13.39
C SER A 293 29.39 1.14 12.00
N ILE A 294 28.30 1.42 11.29
CA ILE A 294 28.09 0.98 9.92
C ILE A 294 27.87 2.23 9.06
N LYS A 295 28.56 2.31 7.94
CA LYS A 295 28.42 3.37 6.94
C LYS A 295 27.83 2.81 5.66
N ASP A 296 27.03 3.61 4.98
CA ASP A 296 26.62 3.30 3.61
C ASP A 296 27.71 3.64 2.58
N ASP A 297 27.43 3.35 1.32
CA ASP A 297 28.28 3.62 0.16
C ASP A 297 28.64 5.10 -0.02
N LYS A 298 27.88 6.01 0.57
CA LYS A 298 28.12 7.46 0.57
C LYS A 298 28.83 7.94 1.83
N GLY A 299 29.23 7.03 2.72
CA GLY A 299 29.90 7.33 3.98
C GLY A 299 28.97 7.82 5.09
N LYS A 300 27.64 7.81 4.88
CA LYS A 300 26.65 8.20 5.89
C LYS A 300 26.58 7.11 6.96
N GLU A 301 26.67 7.50 8.22
CA GLU A 301 26.50 6.58 9.34
C GLU A 301 25.03 6.15 9.51
N ILE A 302 24.83 4.84 9.56
CA ILE A 302 23.54 4.20 9.78
C ILE A 302 23.15 4.35 11.25
N THR A 303 21.89 4.73 11.47
CA THR A 303 21.29 4.69 12.81
C THR A 303 20.74 3.28 13.06
N PHE A 304 21.22 2.61 14.11
CA PHE A 304 20.75 1.28 14.50
C PHE A 304 19.28 1.30 14.93
N ASP A 305 18.58 0.20 14.68
CA ASP A 305 17.15 0.00 14.92
C ASP A 305 16.24 1.00 14.14
N LYS A 306 16.79 1.79 13.22
CA LYS A 306 16.04 2.71 12.35
C LYS A 306 15.98 2.18 10.92
N GLN A 307 14.80 2.28 10.32
CA GLN A 307 14.55 1.90 8.94
C GLN A 307 15.16 2.93 7.97
N GLU A 308 15.93 2.44 6.99
CA GLU A 308 16.49 3.21 5.89
C GLU A 308 16.07 2.62 4.53
N VAL A 309 16.24 3.38 3.45
CA VAL A 309 15.94 2.90 2.09
C VAL A 309 17.07 1.99 1.61
N LEU A 310 16.70 0.79 1.14
CA LEU A 310 17.62 -0.11 0.44
C LEU A 310 17.61 0.16 -1.07
N GLY A 311 16.41 0.36 -1.63
CA GLY A 311 16.15 0.58 -3.04
C GLY A 311 14.96 -0.25 -3.51
N ASP A 312 14.65 -0.22 -4.80
CA ASP A 312 13.49 -0.89 -5.35
C ASP A 312 13.86 -2.26 -5.91
N ILE A 313 13.00 -3.26 -5.68
CA ILE A 313 13.12 -4.58 -6.31
C ILE A 313 11.98 -4.78 -7.31
N THR A 314 12.31 -5.14 -8.55
CA THR A 314 11.33 -5.54 -9.56
C THR A 314 11.16 -7.05 -9.55
N ILE A 315 9.92 -7.51 -9.40
CA ILE A 315 9.55 -8.92 -9.33
C ILE A 315 8.97 -9.33 -10.68
N THR A 316 9.64 -10.27 -11.36
CA THR A 316 9.33 -10.69 -12.73
C THR A 316 9.16 -12.21 -12.83
N GLU A 317 8.61 -12.72 -13.93
CA GLU A 317 8.48 -14.18 -14.13
C GLU A 317 9.84 -14.90 -14.25
N THR A 318 10.87 -14.21 -14.74
CA THR A 318 12.21 -14.81 -14.96
C THR A 318 13.09 -14.86 -13.72
N VAL A 319 12.59 -14.46 -12.53
CA VAL A 319 13.31 -14.47 -11.23
C VAL A 319 14.70 -13.86 -11.34
N THR A 320 14.75 -12.60 -11.75
CA THR A 320 15.99 -11.83 -11.90
C THR A 320 16.09 -10.65 -10.95
N GLY A 321 14.99 -10.28 -10.28
CA GLY A 321 14.89 -9.15 -9.39
C GLY A 321 15.96 -9.15 -8.31
N ASN A 322 16.75 -8.10 -8.22
CA ASN A 322 17.72 -7.92 -7.14
C ASN A 322 17.98 -6.44 -6.88
N VAL A 323 18.33 -6.14 -5.64
CA VAL A 323 18.90 -4.87 -5.21
C VAL A 323 20.04 -5.18 -4.25
N SER A 324 21.16 -4.49 -4.41
CA SER A 324 22.32 -4.67 -3.56
C SER A 324 22.90 -3.33 -3.15
N LYS A 325 23.34 -3.22 -1.90
CA LYS A 325 24.04 -2.05 -1.40
C LYS A 325 25.27 -2.47 -0.60
N VAL A 326 26.38 -1.78 -0.84
CA VAL A 326 27.63 -1.97 -0.10
C VAL A 326 27.61 -1.10 1.14
N TYR A 327 28.06 -1.68 2.24
CA TYR A 327 28.22 -1.02 3.53
C TYR A 327 29.62 -1.26 4.05
N THR A 328 30.08 -0.36 4.90
CA THR A 328 31.38 -0.44 5.56
C THR A 328 31.15 -0.52 7.06
N ALA A 329 31.57 -1.63 7.68
CA ALA A 329 31.63 -1.74 9.13
C ALA A 329 32.95 -1.11 9.61
N VAL A 330 32.86 -0.27 10.63
CA VAL A 330 33.97 0.53 11.15
C VAL A 330 34.15 0.27 12.64
N ILE A 331 35.36 -0.08 13.05
CA ILE A 331 35.76 -0.18 14.45
C ILE A 331 36.64 1.01 14.81
N THR A 332 36.29 1.70 15.89
CA THR A 332 37.05 2.81 16.47
C THR A 332 37.20 2.64 17.98
N PRO A 333 38.26 3.20 18.59
CA PRO A 333 38.33 3.31 20.04
C PRO A 333 37.23 4.25 20.58
N THR A 334 36.72 3.90 21.75
CA THR A 334 35.83 4.78 22.53
C THR A 334 36.59 6.05 22.91
N PRO A 335 36.09 7.26 22.57
CA PRO A 335 36.68 8.52 23.03
C PRO A 335 36.81 8.56 24.56
N GLY A 336 38.00 8.87 25.06
CA GLY A 336 38.30 8.91 26.50
C GLY A 336 38.37 7.54 27.19
N GLY A 337 38.20 6.44 26.47
CA GLY A 337 38.32 5.08 26.99
C GLY A 337 39.67 4.43 26.67
N SER A 338 40.02 3.38 27.41
CA SER A 338 41.18 2.52 27.10
C SER A 338 40.73 1.19 26.48
N VAL A 339 41.44 0.77 25.43
CA VAL A 339 41.19 -0.53 24.79
C VAL A 339 41.74 -1.64 25.67
N LYS A 340 40.90 -2.64 25.95
CA LYS A 340 41.22 -3.77 26.81
C LYS A 340 41.53 -5.01 25.98
N THR A 341 42.49 -5.81 26.44
CA THR A 341 42.84 -7.08 25.80
C THR A 341 41.72 -8.10 25.91
N GLY A 342 41.51 -8.88 24.85
CA GLY A 342 40.55 -9.98 24.79
C GLY A 342 39.95 -10.13 23.39
N LYS A 343 39.28 -11.25 23.14
CA LYS A 343 38.47 -11.46 21.92
C LYS A 343 37.20 -10.63 22.00
N PHE A 344 36.73 -10.21 20.83
CA PHE A 344 35.43 -9.55 20.68
C PHE A 344 34.73 -10.06 19.42
N SER A 345 33.40 -9.98 19.41
CA SER A 345 32.57 -10.24 18.24
C SER A 345 31.23 -9.54 18.39
N ALA A 346 30.61 -9.18 17.28
CA ALA A 346 29.27 -8.60 17.23
C ALA A 346 28.41 -9.40 16.24
N ALA A 347 27.15 -9.64 16.61
CA ALA A 347 26.15 -10.20 15.71
C ALA A 347 25.09 -9.12 15.46
N ILE A 348 25.06 -8.59 14.24
CA ILE A 348 24.17 -7.51 13.83
C ILE A 348 23.04 -8.10 12.97
N PRO A 349 21.80 -8.15 13.46
CA PRO A 349 20.68 -8.59 12.64
C PRO A 349 20.39 -7.54 11.56
N VAL A 350 20.17 -8.02 10.33
CA VAL A 350 19.76 -7.18 9.20
C VAL A 350 18.38 -7.63 8.78
N THR A 351 17.42 -6.71 8.81
CA THR A 351 16.04 -6.96 8.38
C THR A 351 15.77 -6.15 7.14
N VAL A 352 15.28 -6.79 6.07
CA VAL A 352 14.77 -6.12 4.88
C VAL A 352 13.26 -6.27 4.85
N THR A 353 12.54 -5.16 4.67
CA THR A 353 11.08 -5.13 4.62
C THR A 353 10.60 -4.60 3.29
N TYR A 354 9.48 -5.16 2.81
CA TYR A 354 8.73 -4.58 1.72
C TYR A 354 8.00 -3.34 2.25
N ASN A 355 8.26 -2.17 1.67
CA ASN A 355 7.58 -0.93 2.01
C ASN A 355 6.32 -0.79 1.15
#